data_AF-A0A9N9P1W0-F1
#
_entry.id   AF-A0A9N9P1W0-F1
#
_cell.length_a   1.000
_cell.length_b   1.000
_cell.length_c   1.000
_cell.angle_alpha   90.00
_cell.angle_beta   90.00
_cell.angle_gamma   90.00
#
_symmetry.space_group_name_H-M   'P 1'
#
loop_
_entity.id
_entity.type
_entity.pdbx_description
1 polymer ?
#
loop_
_entity_poly.entity_id
_entity_poly.type
_entity_poly.pdbx_seq_one_letter_code
_entity_poly.pdbx_strand_id
1 'polypeptide(L)'
;KLAFCEIHQAETTIVSNGIQKGYLMQIDFDSLETRIVQMKNELLDIINGKSNSYYHDFALKICNEIGSRKASTPMALMARFEVLRPVDYLQEVLVPETTLRLIFQDKGGLELELARKIMED
;
A
#
# COMPACT_ATOMS: atom_id res chain seq x y z
N LYS A 1 23.06 24.14 21.85
CA LYS A 1 23.38 22.69 21.92
C LYS A 1 22.11 21.94 22.34
N LEU A 2 21.27 21.56 21.38
CA LEU A 2 20.05 20.75 21.59
C LEU A 2 19.99 19.62 20.55
N ALA A 3 20.41 19.90 19.31
CA ALA A 3 20.49 18.93 18.21
C ALA A 3 21.27 17.63 18.51
N PHE A 4 22.34 17.66 19.31
CA PHE A 4 23.09 16.45 19.66
C PHE A 4 22.27 15.50 20.56
N CYS A 5 21.45 16.06 21.46
CA CYS A 5 20.57 15.25 22.31
C CYS A 5 19.39 14.69 21.52
N GLU A 6 18.87 15.44 20.53
CA GLU A 6 17.77 15.00 19.67
C GLU A 6 18.18 13.86 18.75
N ILE A 7 19.36 13.95 18.11
CA ILE A 7 19.90 12.85 17.28
C ILE A 7 20.16 11.62 18.15
N HIS A 8 20.81 11.79 19.30
CA HIS A 8 21.07 10.68 20.22
C HIS A 8 19.78 10.02 20.72
N GLN A 9 18.74 10.81 21.02
CA GLN A 9 17.44 10.28 21.39
C GLN A 9 16.80 9.53 20.23
N ALA A 10 16.88 10.05 18.99
CA ALA A 10 16.37 9.36 17.81
C ALA A 10 17.08 8.01 17.58
N GLU A 11 18.41 7.95 17.72
CA GLU A 11 19.19 6.71 17.59
C GLU A 11 18.83 5.67 18.67
N THR A 12 18.74 6.12 19.92
CA THR A 12 18.50 5.23 21.07
C THR A 12 17.04 4.78 21.21
N THR A 13 16.09 5.56 20.71
CA THR A 13 14.65 5.25 20.84
C THR A 13 14.02 4.88 19.52
N ILE A 14 14.03 5.77 18.52
CA ILE A 14 13.32 5.60 17.25
C ILE A 14 13.99 4.52 16.40
N VAL A 15 15.30 4.65 16.14
CA VAL A 15 16.05 3.69 15.31
C VAL A 15 16.10 2.32 15.99
N SER A 16 16.38 2.27 17.30
CA SER A 16 16.42 1.02 18.05
C SER A 16 15.06 0.29 18.07
N ASN A 17 13.95 1.02 18.23
CA ASN A 17 12.61 0.45 18.15
C ASN A 17 12.28 -0.03 16.72
N GLY A 18 12.62 0.76 15.70
CA GLY A 18 12.47 0.38 14.29
C GLY A 18 13.20 -0.91 13.95
N ILE A 19 14.44 -1.10 14.43
CA ILE A 19 15.19 -2.35 14.24
C ILE A 19 14.47 -3.54 14.89
N GLN A 20 13.96 -3.38 16.11
CA GLN A 20 13.19 -4.43 16.80
C GLN A 20 11.90 -4.79 16.07
N LYS A 21 11.23 -3.80 15.46
CA LYS A 21 10.07 -4.01 14.59
C LYS A 21 10.42 -4.54 13.20
N GLY A 22 11.72 -4.69 12.91
CA GLY A 22 12.21 -5.14 11.62
C GLY A 22 12.01 -4.10 10.52
N TYR A 23 12.28 -2.83 10.77
CA TYR A 23 12.27 -1.80 9.73
C TYR A 23 13.58 -1.86 8.95
N LEU A 24 13.57 -1.39 7.71
CA LEU A 24 14.77 -1.37 6.88
C LEU A 24 15.71 -0.26 7.36
N MET A 25 16.99 -0.55 7.46
CA MET A 25 18.00 0.47 7.77
C MET A 25 18.42 1.30 6.56
N GLN A 26 18.20 0.77 5.36
CA GLN A 26 18.53 1.41 4.09
C GLN A 26 17.42 1.12 3.08
N ILE A 27 17.10 2.11 2.27
CA ILE A 27 16.11 2.03 1.19
C ILE A 27 16.82 2.47 -0.08
N ASP A 28 16.74 1.63 -1.13
CA ASP A 28 17.31 1.95 -2.43
C ASP A 28 16.31 2.77 -3.26
N PHE A 29 16.50 4.09 -3.27
CA PHE A 29 15.66 5.01 -4.04
C PHE A 29 16.09 5.12 -5.51
N ASP A 30 17.35 4.81 -5.83
CA ASP A 30 17.89 4.89 -7.18
C ASP A 30 17.22 3.90 -8.16
N SER A 31 16.93 2.67 -7.71
CA SER A 31 16.23 1.68 -8.55
C SER A 31 14.70 1.73 -8.48
N LEU A 32 14.14 2.64 -7.67
CA LEU A 32 12.70 2.67 -7.36
C LEU A 32 11.84 2.74 -8.62
N GLU A 33 12.16 3.64 -9.56
CA GLU A 33 11.43 3.79 -10.82
C GLU A 33 11.43 2.48 -11.62
N THR A 34 12.61 1.86 -11.75
CA THR A 34 12.76 0.60 -12.50
C THR A 34 11.92 -0.51 -11.88
N ARG A 35 11.93 -0.62 -10.55
CA ARG A 35 11.15 -1.61 -9.81
C ARG A 35 9.65 -1.42 -9.99
N ILE A 36 9.17 -0.18 -9.93
CA ILE A 36 7.76 0.15 -10.17
C ILE A 36 7.35 -0.23 -11.60
N VAL A 37 8.18 0.08 -12.61
CA VAL A 37 7.89 -0.29 -14.00
C VAL A 37 7.83 -1.81 -14.18
N GLN A 38 8.70 -2.57 -13.50
CA GLN A 38 8.69 -4.04 -13.54
C GLN A 38 7.40 -4.62 -12.92
N MET A 39 6.82 -3.97 -11.91
CA MET A 39 5.56 -4.38 -11.27
C MET A 39 4.32 -4.10 -12.12
N LYS A 40 4.43 -3.34 -13.22
CA LYS A 40 3.29 -2.88 -14.02
C LYS A 40 2.32 -4.00 -14.40
N ASN A 41 2.83 -5.15 -14.86
CA ASN A 41 1.96 -6.26 -15.30
C ASN A 41 1.20 -6.87 -14.12
N GLU A 42 1.87 -7.03 -12.97
CA GLU A 42 1.23 -7.52 -11.75
C GLU A 42 0.14 -6.56 -11.27
N LEU A 43 0.41 -5.25 -11.26
CA LEU A 43 -0.57 -4.22 -10.90
C LEU A 43 -1.77 -4.22 -11.87
N LEU A 44 -1.54 -4.45 -13.16
CA LEU A 44 -2.62 -4.62 -14.13
C LEU A 44 -3.44 -5.88 -13.85
N ASP A 45 -2.81 -6.98 -13.43
CA ASP A 45 -3.54 -8.20 -13.07
C ASP A 45 -4.38 -8.01 -11.79
N ILE A 46 -3.91 -7.18 -10.84
CA ILE A 46 -4.72 -6.76 -9.67
C ILE A 46 -5.95 -5.96 -10.12
N ILE A 47 -5.78 -4.96 -10.99
CA ILE A 47 -6.90 -4.15 -11.50
C ILE A 47 -7.94 -5.03 -12.19
N ASN A 48 -7.49 -6.07 -12.90
CA ASN A 48 -8.37 -7.01 -13.59
C ASN A 48 -8.94 -8.12 -12.69
N GLY A 49 -8.63 -8.12 -11.38
CA GLY A 49 -9.09 -9.14 -10.44
C GLY A 49 -8.50 -10.55 -10.68
N LYS A 50 -7.38 -10.64 -11.41
CA LYS A 50 -6.69 -11.93 -11.66
C LYS A 50 -5.72 -12.30 -10.54
N SER A 51 -5.16 -11.30 -9.88
CA SER A 51 -4.23 -11.46 -8.76
C SER A 51 -4.91 -11.07 -7.45
N ASN A 52 -4.65 -11.85 -6.40
CA ASN A 52 -5.17 -11.55 -5.06
C ASN A 52 -4.53 -10.27 -4.50
N SER A 53 -5.33 -9.37 -3.95
CA SER A 53 -4.86 -8.07 -3.47
C SER A 53 -5.75 -7.58 -2.34
N TYR A 54 -5.14 -7.38 -1.18
CA TYR A 54 -5.85 -6.96 0.03
C TYR A 54 -6.59 -5.62 -0.15
N TYR A 55 -5.90 -4.60 -0.68
CA TYR A 55 -6.50 -3.28 -0.84
C TYR A 55 -7.52 -3.25 -1.98
N HIS A 56 -7.35 -4.07 -3.03
CA HIS A 56 -8.34 -4.23 -4.08
C HIS A 56 -9.62 -4.89 -3.55
N ASP A 57 -9.51 -6.00 -2.82
CA ASP A 57 -10.64 -6.68 -2.20
C ASP A 57 -11.37 -5.76 -1.20
N PHE A 58 -10.62 -4.98 -0.43
CA PHE A 58 -11.16 -4.00 0.50
C PHE A 58 -11.94 -2.90 -0.24
N ALA A 59 -11.39 -2.35 -1.32
CA ALA A 59 -12.06 -1.36 -2.16
C ALA A 59 -13.34 -1.92 -2.79
N LEU A 60 -13.30 -3.16 -3.32
CA LEU A 60 -14.49 -3.84 -3.85
C LEU A 60 -15.56 -4.04 -2.79
N LYS A 61 -15.18 -4.40 -1.57
CA LYS A 61 -16.11 -4.54 -0.44
C LYS A 61 -16.84 -3.21 -0.17
N ILE A 62 -16.10 -2.09 -0.11
CA ILE A 62 -16.67 -0.75 0.06
C ILE A 62 -17.65 -0.42 -1.09
N CYS A 63 -17.24 -0.64 -2.35
CA CYS A 63 -18.09 -0.44 -3.51
C CYS A 63 -19.40 -1.24 -3.42
N ASN A 64 -19.33 -2.49 -2.97
CA ASN A 64 -20.49 -3.38 -2.86
C ASN A 64 -21.41 -3.00 -1.70
N GLU A 65 -20.87 -2.58 -0.55
CA GLU A 65 -21.67 -2.12 0.59
C GLU A 65 -22.42 -0.81 0.28
N ILE A 66 -21.75 0.15 -0.37
CA ILE A 66 -22.37 1.41 -0.79
C ILE A 66 -23.36 1.17 -1.93
N GLY A 67 -22.98 0.32 -2.90
CA GLY A 67 -23.80 -0.05 -4.04
C GLY A 67 -25.07 -0.82 -3.65
N SER A 68 -25.02 -1.68 -2.63
CA SER A 68 -26.16 -2.46 -2.14
C SER A 68 -27.30 -1.60 -1.59
N ARG A 69 -27.02 -0.39 -1.10
CA ARG A 69 -28.06 0.56 -0.64
C ARG A 69 -28.85 1.21 -1.80
N LYS A 70 -28.41 1.06 -3.06
CA LYS A 70 -29.01 1.71 -4.25
C LYS A 70 -29.15 0.80 -5.48
N ALA A 71 -28.96 -0.52 -5.33
CA ALA A 71 -28.50 -1.45 -6.38
C ALA A 71 -29.34 -1.65 -7.66
N SER A 72 -30.58 -1.17 -7.76
CA SER A 72 -31.49 -1.58 -8.85
C SER A 72 -31.75 -0.53 -9.94
N THR A 73 -30.97 0.55 -10.01
CA THR A 73 -31.24 1.66 -10.95
C THR A 73 -30.02 2.05 -11.78
N PRO A 74 -30.18 2.70 -12.95
CA PRO A 74 -29.08 3.32 -13.69
C PRO A 74 -28.22 4.27 -12.84
N MET A 75 -28.81 4.87 -11.79
CA MET A 75 -28.13 5.70 -10.81
C MET A 75 -27.17 4.90 -9.90
N ALA A 76 -27.39 3.60 -9.74
CA ALA A 76 -26.50 2.68 -9.04
C ALA A 76 -25.23 2.38 -9.86
N LEU A 77 -25.35 2.30 -11.19
CA LEU A 77 -24.20 2.19 -12.09
C LEU A 77 -23.36 3.46 -12.00
N MET A 78 -23.99 4.64 -12.04
CA MET A 78 -23.32 5.93 -11.81
C MET A 78 -22.64 5.99 -10.43
N ALA A 79 -23.32 5.57 -9.37
CA ALA A 79 -22.78 5.57 -8.01
C ALA A 79 -21.53 4.67 -7.86
N ARG A 80 -21.44 3.55 -8.60
CA ARG A 80 -20.21 2.72 -8.61
C ARG A 80 -19.00 3.47 -9.18
N PHE A 81 -19.21 4.31 -10.19
CA PHE A 81 -18.16 5.19 -10.74
C PHE A 81 -17.89 6.42 -9.85
N GLU A 82 -18.86 6.86 -9.03
CA GLU A 82 -18.66 7.93 -8.04
C GLU A 82 -17.91 7.46 -6.79
N VAL A 83 -18.08 6.20 -6.37
CA VAL A 83 -17.56 5.70 -5.08
C VAL A 83 -16.03 5.59 -5.06
N LEU A 84 -15.40 5.27 -6.19
CA LEU A 84 -13.94 5.24 -6.32
C LEU A 84 -13.60 5.88 -7.67
N ARG A 85 -13.38 7.20 -7.67
CA ARG A 85 -12.87 7.87 -8.87
C ARG A 85 -11.50 7.28 -9.18
N PRO A 86 -11.05 7.30 -10.44
CA PRO A 86 -9.74 6.74 -10.81
C PRO A 86 -8.57 7.22 -9.94
N VAL A 87 -8.62 8.48 -9.48
CA VAL A 87 -7.62 9.04 -8.56
C VAL A 87 -7.70 8.42 -7.16
N ASP A 88 -8.91 8.22 -6.64
CA ASP A 88 -9.11 7.60 -5.33
C ASP A 88 -8.66 6.12 -5.39
N TYR A 89 -8.96 5.41 -6.48
CA TYR A 89 -8.48 4.03 -6.67
C TYR A 89 -6.96 3.96 -6.79
N LEU A 90 -6.33 4.93 -7.44
CA LEU A 90 -4.87 5.02 -7.51
C LEU A 90 -4.28 5.17 -6.09
N GLN A 91 -4.85 6.06 -5.27
CA GLN A 91 -4.32 6.37 -3.94
C GLN A 91 -4.63 5.29 -2.90
N GLU A 92 -5.84 4.75 -2.90
CA GLU A 92 -6.32 3.82 -1.88
C GLU A 92 -6.00 2.35 -2.21
N VAL A 93 -5.65 2.04 -3.47
CA VAL A 93 -5.35 0.66 -3.89
C VAL A 93 -3.98 0.56 -4.53
N LEU A 94 -3.72 1.26 -5.63
CA LEU A 94 -2.49 1.01 -6.40
C LEU A 94 -1.22 1.47 -5.69
N VAL A 95 -1.24 2.63 -5.05
CA VAL A 95 -0.14 3.12 -4.23
C VAL A 95 0.17 2.14 -3.08
N PRO A 96 -0.79 1.74 -2.22
CA PRO A 96 -0.49 0.83 -1.13
C PRO A 96 -0.08 -0.57 -1.61
N GLU A 97 -0.70 -1.11 -2.66
CA GLU A 97 -0.27 -2.39 -3.23
C GLU A 97 1.18 -2.32 -3.75
N THR A 98 1.55 -1.24 -4.43
CA THR A 98 2.93 -1.03 -4.91
C THR A 98 3.91 -0.94 -3.74
N THR A 99 3.57 -0.17 -2.70
CA THR A 99 4.37 -0.04 -1.48
C THR A 99 4.60 -1.39 -0.80
N LEU A 100 3.56 -2.24 -0.71
CA LEU A 100 3.71 -3.60 -0.17
C LEU A 100 4.73 -4.43 -0.96
N ARG A 101 4.71 -4.38 -2.30
CA ARG A 101 5.67 -5.14 -3.13
C ARG A 101 7.08 -4.60 -2.96
N LEU A 102 7.24 -3.29 -2.82
CA LEU A 102 8.55 -2.68 -2.59
C LEU A 102 9.14 -3.14 -1.26
N ILE A 103 8.37 -3.06 -0.17
CA ILE A 103 8.79 -3.55 1.16
C ILE A 103 9.11 -5.05 1.11
N PHE A 104 8.27 -5.84 0.43
CA PHE A 104 8.49 -7.28 0.26
C PHE A 104 9.80 -7.61 -0.45
N GLN A 105 10.10 -6.89 -1.54
CA GLN A 105 11.37 -7.03 -2.27
C GLN A 105 12.57 -6.64 -1.40
N ASP A 106 12.47 -5.53 -0.67
CA ASP A 106 13.57 -5.04 0.19
C ASP A 106 13.82 -5.96 1.39
N LYS A 107 12.80 -6.71 1.81
CA LYS A 107 12.88 -7.73 2.86
C LYS A 107 13.36 -9.10 2.38
N GLY A 108 13.70 -9.25 1.10
CA GLY A 108 14.14 -10.53 0.54
C GLY A 108 13.02 -11.57 0.44
N GLY A 109 11.75 -11.13 0.38
CA GLY A 109 10.59 -12.00 0.14
C GLY A 109 9.96 -12.66 1.37
N LEU A 110 10.23 -12.16 2.58
CA LEU A 110 9.80 -12.77 3.86
C LEU A 110 8.32 -12.50 4.26
N GLU A 111 7.37 -12.68 3.35
CA GLU A 111 5.88 -12.47 3.45
C GLU A 111 5.33 -11.04 3.22
N LEU A 112 4.25 -10.97 2.42
CA LEU A 112 3.44 -9.76 2.18
C LEU A 112 2.65 -9.31 3.43
N GLU A 113 2.28 -10.24 4.30
CA GLU A 113 1.56 -9.95 5.56
C GLU A 113 2.42 -9.13 6.52
N LEU A 114 3.72 -9.41 6.56
CA LEU A 114 4.69 -8.64 7.34
C LEU A 114 4.86 -7.23 6.75
N ALA A 115 4.95 -7.12 5.42
CA ALA A 115 5.02 -5.83 4.73
C ALA A 115 3.78 -4.96 5.04
N ARG A 116 2.60 -5.56 5.14
CA ARG A 116 1.37 -4.84 5.50
C ARG A 116 1.40 -4.34 6.94
N LYS A 117 1.84 -5.17 7.89
CA LYS A 117 2.00 -4.74 9.29
C LYS A 117 2.98 -3.58 9.44
N ILE A 118 4.05 -3.54 8.64
CA ILE A 118 5.00 -2.41 8.62
C ILE A 118 4.35 -1.15 8.06
N MET A 119 3.44 -1.29 7.09
CA MET A 119 2.75 -0.16 6.48
C MET A 119 1.63 0.43 7.37
N GLU A 120 1.07 -0.36 8.29
CA GLU A 120 -0.02 0.04 9.20
C GLU A 120 0.46 0.65 10.53
N ASP A 121 1.73 0.52 10.88
CA ASP A 121 2.36 1.04 12.13
C ASP A 121 2.93 2.46 11.97
#